data_AF-A0A976HWT2-F1
#
_entry.id   AF-A0A976HWT2-F1
#
_cell.length_a   1.000
_cell.length_b   1.000
_cell.length_c   1.000
_cell.angle_alpha   90.00
_cell.angle_beta   90.00
_cell.angle_gamma   90.00
#
_symmetry.space_group_name_H-M   'P 1'
#
loop_
_entity.id
_entity.type
_entity.pdbx_description
1 polymer ?
#
loop_
_entity_poly.entity_id
_entity_poly.type
_entity_poly.pdbx_seq_one_letter_code
_entity_poly.pdbx_strand_id
1 'polypeptide(L)'
;MTTRRTDNYDRARVGIAEHQLKHDCLPTVAQLEAWMRDVHDATPSRSTLSAALRQFRDSQGDTSNHESADGATLALAKTIQAQADARAAAKLDSHRESVDKAANERIAIAQTDASRQIERAVLEKEDAQKLAEHAAVREQTAINQAQLEISRLVEQVTQLQQTLLATSSENAALRQGAELVNSQAEDARRLLLDANARSDAVLQSLQATLADEREQHKIREARSSEQYAGLNRVLGQQVSDLKTKNEALEKQLLKARQEADATVGSVVRDAINALSDQLNQNASRSEASLAAIDLIAKSMLNEMRAALLNDGTVHETGANRKDAQAGVPRARISQDRSRTTRKEERG
;
A
#
# COMPACT_ATOMS: atom_id res chain seq x y z
N MET A 1 5.00 102.30 118.92
CA MET A 1 5.34 101.19 119.83
C MET A 1 4.19 100.80 120.79
N THR A 2 3.09 101.55 120.86
CA THR A 2 1.94 101.28 121.72
C THR A 2 0.95 100.25 121.15
N THR A 3 0.82 100.12 119.83
CA THR A 3 -0.11 99.19 119.15
C THR A 3 0.24 97.70 119.34
N ARG A 4 1.53 97.34 119.33
CA ARG A 4 1.95 95.94 119.58
C ARG A 4 1.70 95.46 121.01
N ARG A 5 1.58 96.37 121.99
CA ARG A 5 1.33 96.00 123.40
C ARG A 5 -0.14 95.68 123.64
N THR A 6 -1.06 96.37 122.98
CA THR A 6 -2.51 96.10 123.05
C THR A 6 -2.87 94.78 122.37
N ASP A 7 -2.32 94.49 121.18
CA ASP A 7 -2.60 93.24 120.46
C ASP A 7 -2.17 91.99 121.24
N ASN A 8 -1.02 92.08 121.91
CA ASN A 8 -0.51 91.00 122.75
C ASN A 8 -1.32 90.80 124.04
N TYR A 9 -1.99 91.85 124.52
CA TYR A 9 -2.85 91.78 125.70
C TYR A 9 -4.22 91.17 125.37
N ASP A 10 -4.79 91.53 124.22
CA ASP A 10 -6.09 91.00 123.77
C ASP A 10 -5.98 89.51 123.39
N ARG A 11 -4.88 89.11 122.72
CA ARG A 11 -4.60 87.68 122.51
C ARG A 11 -4.44 86.91 123.81
N ALA A 12 -3.81 87.52 124.81
CA ALA A 12 -3.66 86.89 126.12
C ALA A 12 -5.03 86.62 126.77
N ARG A 13 -5.96 87.58 126.69
CA ARG A 13 -7.32 87.43 127.21
C ARG A 13 -8.14 86.38 126.46
N VAL A 14 -8.06 86.35 125.12
CA VAL A 14 -8.75 85.34 124.29
C VAL A 14 -8.25 83.94 124.65
N GLY A 15 -6.94 83.75 124.76
CA GLY A 15 -6.39 82.44 125.14
C GLY A 15 -6.74 82.00 126.56
N ILE A 16 -6.86 82.93 127.52
CA ILE A 16 -7.37 82.60 128.88
C ILE A 16 -8.82 82.12 128.80
N ALA A 17 -9.67 82.83 128.04
CA ALA A 17 -11.08 82.48 127.89
C ALA A 17 -11.29 81.14 127.17
N GLU A 18 -10.54 80.88 126.09
CA GLU A 18 -10.61 79.62 125.35
C GLU A 18 -10.10 78.43 126.17
N HIS A 19 -9.02 78.62 126.95
CA HIS A 19 -8.53 77.57 127.84
C HIS A 19 -9.55 77.26 128.95
N GLN A 20 -10.19 78.29 129.52
CA GLN A 20 -11.22 78.10 130.55
C GLN A 20 -12.47 77.41 129.99
N LEU A 21 -12.90 77.75 128.77
CA LEU A 21 -14.01 77.07 128.06
C LEU A 21 -13.73 75.59 127.77
N LYS A 22 -12.47 75.21 127.55
CA LYS A 22 -12.09 73.82 127.25
C LYS A 22 -11.83 72.96 128.47
N HIS A 23 -11.35 73.55 129.56
CA HIS A 23 -10.81 72.79 130.70
C HIS A 23 -11.46 73.13 132.04
N ASP A 24 -12.47 74.01 132.07
CA ASP A 24 -13.23 74.44 133.25
C ASP A 24 -12.36 74.91 134.45
N CYS A 25 -11.11 75.31 134.19
CA CYS A 25 -10.18 75.80 135.21
C CYS A 25 -9.32 76.96 134.67
N LEU A 26 -8.94 77.86 135.57
CA LEU A 26 -8.07 78.99 135.25
C LEU A 26 -6.63 78.49 135.03
N PRO A 27 -6.04 78.72 133.85
CA PRO A 27 -4.67 78.28 133.56
C PRO A 27 -3.64 79.06 134.38
N THR A 28 -2.58 78.37 134.80
CA THR A 28 -1.37 79.06 135.27
C THR A 28 -0.67 79.77 134.12
N VAL A 29 0.11 80.82 134.42
CA VAL A 29 0.86 81.58 133.38
C VAL A 29 1.71 80.66 132.49
N ALA A 30 2.29 79.59 133.07
CA ALA A 30 3.11 78.63 132.33
C ALA A 30 2.29 77.73 131.39
N GLN A 31 1.11 77.29 131.81
CA GLN A 31 0.20 76.50 130.96
C GLN A 31 -0.34 77.35 129.81
N LEU A 32 -0.67 78.61 130.10
CA LEU A 32 -1.14 79.56 129.10
C LEU A 32 -0.05 79.85 128.05
N GLU A 33 1.20 80.00 128.48
CA GLU A 33 2.34 80.21 127.59
C GLU A 33 2.60 79.00 126.68
N ALA A 34 2.52 77.77 127.22
CA ALA A 34 2.67 76.54 126.46
C ALA A 34 1.55 76.37 125.42
N TRP A 35 0.30 76.57 125.85
CA TRP A 35 -0.86 76.46 124.97
C TRP A 35 -0.84 77.51 123.86
N MET A 36 -0.47 78.76 124.16
CA MET A 36 -0.34 79.79 123.12
C MET A 36 0.80 79.51 122.15
N ARG A 37 1.87 78.83 122.57
CA ARG A 37 2.96 78.44 121.66
C ARG A 37 2.53 77.35 120.67
N ASP A 38 1.66 76.43 121.10
CA ASP A 38 1.14 75.36 120.26
C ASP A 38 0.04 75.84 119.30
N VAL A 39 -0.78 76.80 119.72
CA VAL A 39 -1.95 77.26 118.97
C VAL A 39 -1.68 78.53 118.15
N HIS A 40 -0.68 79.33 118.53
CA HIS A 40 -0.39 80.62 117.91
C HIS A 40 1.11 80.87 117.70
N ASP A 41 1.48 81.32 116.49
CA ASP A 41 2.88 81.52 116.07
C ASP A 41 3.66 82.62 116.83
N ALA A 42 3.03 83.35 117.76
CA ALA A 42 3.69 84.40 118.54
C ALA A 42 3.17 84.42 119.98
N THR A 43 4.01 84.01 120.93
CA THR A 43 3.72 84.05 122.37
C THR A 43 3.95 85.44 122.97
N PRO A 44 2.95 86.05 123.64
CA PRO A 44 3.13 87.29 124.41
C PRO A 44 4.16 87.12 125.54
N SER A 45 4.77 88.21 125.99
CA SER A 45 5.73 88.14 127.10
C SER A 45 5.04 87.68 128.40
N ARG A 46 5.77 86.94 129.24
CA ARG A 46 5.27 86.40 130.52
C ARG A 46 4.70 87.46 131.46
N SER A 47 5.24 88.68 131.44
CA SER A 47 4.69 89.83 132.17
C SER A 47 3.29 90.22 131.69
N THR A 48 3.06 90.16 130.38
CA THR A 48 1.78 90.49 129.73
C THR A 48 0.74 89.42 130.04
N LEU A 49 1.10 88.14 129.98
CA LEU A 49 0.23 87.03 130.37
C LEU A 49 -0.15 87.10 131.86
N SER A 50 0.81 87.43 132.73
CA SER A 50 0.56 87.57 134.18
C SER A 50 -0.35 88.77 134.51
N ALA A 51 -0.19 89.90 133.80
CA ALA A 51 -1.03 91.06 133.96
C ALA A 51 -2.45 90.81 133.44
N ALA A 52 -2.58 90.07 132.33
CA ALA A 52 -3.88 89.65 131.79
C ALA A 52 -4.60 88.68 132.73
N LEU A 53 -3.90 87.70 133.30
CA LEU A 53 -4.48 86.77 134.29
C LEU A 53 -4.90 87.47 135.59
N ARG A 54 -4.13 88.46 136.07
CA ARG A 54 -4.55 89.28 137.24
C ARG A 54 -5.79 90.10 136.93
N GLN A 55 -5.81 90.84 135.82
CA GLN A 55 -6.98 91.64 135.46
C GLN A 55 -8.22 90.76 135.23
N PHE A 56 -8.04 89.57 134.65
CA PHE A 56 -9.11 88.60 134.48
C PHE A 56 -9.64 88.10 135.83
N ARG A 57 -8.75 87.77 136.78
CA ARG A 57 -9.13 87.35 138.14
C ARG A 57 -9.82 88.47 138.92
N ASP A 58 -9.34 89.69 138.79
CA ASP A 58 -9.92 90.85 139.48
C ASP A 58 -11.28 91.21 138.85
N SER A 59 -11.48 90.99 137.53
CA SER A 59 -12.79 91.11 136.87
C SER A 59 -13.80 90.00 137.23
N GLN A 60 -13.33 88.89 137.79
CA GLN A 60 -14.18 87.79 138.32
C GLN A 60 -14.53 88.00 139.80
N GLY A 61 -13.79 88.85 140.52
CA GLY A 61 -14.01 89.17 141.94
C GLY A 61 -14.99 90.32 142.19
N ASP A 62 -15.51 90.95 141.14
CA ASP A 62 -16.38 92.13 141.20
C ASP A 62 -17.73 91.83 140.53
N THR A 63 -18.37 90.72 140.92
CA THR A 63 -19.73 90.38 140.48
C THR A 63 -20.75 91.10 141.36
N SER A 64 -20.89 92.41 141.15
CA SER A 64 -22.10 93.13 141.53
C SER A 64 -22.61 93.90 140.30
N ASN A 65 -23.83 93.56 139.89
CA ASN A 65 -24.61 94.16 138.80
C ASN A 65 -24.15 93.83 137.36
N HIS A 66 -24.90 92.94 136.68
CA HIS A 66 -25.51 93.23 135.36
C HIS A 66 -26.10 91.96 134.72
N GLU A 67 -27.33 91.63 135.08
CA GLU A 67 -28.23 90.83 134.24
C GLU A 67 -28.84 91.78 133.18
N SER A 68 -28.44 91.69 131.89
CA SER A 68 -29.21 92.17 130.71
C SER A 68 -28.45 92.09 129.34
N ALA A 69 -27.27 91.46 129.21
CA ALA A 69 -26.45 91.56 127.99
C ALA A 69 -26.22 90.25 127.17
N ASP A 70 -26.90 89.14 127.47
CA ASP A 70 -26.68 87.84 126.80
C ASP A 70 -27.51 87.60 125.52
N GLY A 71 -28.52 88.44 125.23
CA GLY A 71 -29.41 88.23 124.08
C GLY A 71 -28.81 88.60 122.71
N ALA A 72 -27.95 89.63 122.65
CA ALA A 72 -27.49 90.21 121.39
C ALA A 72 -26.26 89.48 120.79
N THR A 73 -25.38 88.95 121.64
CA THR A 73 -24.17 88.21 121.25
C THR A 73 -24.50 86.83 120.68
N LEU A 74 -25.51 86.13 121.23
CA LEU A 74 -25.97 84.84 120.71
C LEU A 74 -26.61 84.97 119.31
N ALA A 75 -27.33 86.06 119.05
CA ALA A 75 -27.95 86.32 117.75
C ALA A 75 -26.90 86.54 116.65
N LEU A 76 -25.82 87.27 116.96
CA LEU A 76 -24.71 87.53 116.05
C LEU A 76 -23.91 86.27 115.73
N ALA A 77 -23.63 85.43 116.74
CA ALA A 77 -22.96 84.14 116.54
C ALA A 77 -23.76 83.18 115.65
N LYS A 78 -25.08 83.09 115.87
CA LYS A 78 -25.99 82.29 115.03
C LYS A 78 -26.04 82.81 113.58
N THR A 79 -25.95 84.13 113.38
CA THR A 79 -25.95 84.73 112.04
C THR A 79 -24.66 84.44 111.29
N ILE A 80 -23.51 84.48 111.95
CA ILE A 80 -22.20 84.14 111.36
C ILE A 80 -22.15 82.64 111.02
N GLN A 81 -22.64 81.78 111.91
CA GLN A 81 -22.73 80.34 111.65
C GLN A 81 -23.63 80.05 110.45
N ALA A 82 -24.82 80.67 110.39
CA ALA A 82 -25.72 80.53 109.24
C ALA A 82 -25.09 81.03 107.93
N GLN A 83 -24.30 82.12 107.95
CA GLN A 83 -23.57 82.58 106.77
C GLN A 83 -22.41 81.66 106.38
N ALA A 84 -21.71 81.06 107.35
CA ALA A 84 -20.67 80.08 107.09
C ALA A 84 -21.25 78.79 106.49
N ASP A 85 -22.37 78.30 107.05
CA ASP A 85 -23.10 77.14 106.56
C ASP A 85 -23.66 77.38 105.16
N ALA A 86 -24.20 78.57 104.88
CA ALA A 86 -24.66 78.96 103.55
C ALA A 86 -23.52 78.99 102.52
N ARG A 87 -22.33 79.48 102.89
CA ARG A 87 -21.15 79.47 102.03
C ARG A 87 -20.61 78.05 101.81
N ALA A 88 -20.68 77.18 102.81
CA ALA A 88 -20.29 75.78 102.69
C ALA A 88 -21.25 75.01 101.77
N ALA A 89 -22.57 75.21 101.91
CA ALA A 89 -23.59 74.66 101.03
C ALA A 89 -23.38 75.11 99.58
N ALA A 90 -23.15 76.41 99.34
CA ALA A 90 -22.88 76.93 98.00
C ALA A 90 -21.60 76.34 97.36
N LYS A 91 -20.56 76.05 98.16
CA LYS A 91 -19.34 75.38 97.68
C LYS A 91 -19.58 73.90 97.37
N LEU A 92 -20.40 73.22 98.16
CA LEU A 92 -20.80 71.83 97.91
C LEU A 92 -21.65 71.72 96.65
N ASP A 93 -22.60 72.62 96.44
CA ASP A 93 -23.42 72.67 95.23
C ASP A 93 -22.57 72.98 93.98
N SER A 94 -21.66 73.94 94.07
CA SER A 94 -20.72 74.24 92.97
C SER A 94 -19.77 73.06 92.68
N HIS A 95 -19.30 72.36 93.73
CA HIS A 95 -18.48 71.15 93.55
C HIS A 95 -19.30 70.02 92.93
N ARG A 96 -20.55 69.84 93.36
CA ARG A 96 -21.47 68.85 92.82
C ARG A 96 -21.79 69.14 91.35
N GLU A 97 -22.10 70.38 90.99
CA GLU A 97 -22.29 70.79 89.59
C GLU A 97 -21.04 70.54 88.74
N SER A 98 -19.85 70.82 89.29
CA SER A 98 -18.58 70.53 88.60
C SER A 98 -18.33 69.03 88.42
N VAL A 99 -18.68 68.21 89.41
CA VAL A 99 -18.56 66.74 89.36
C VAL A 99 -19.57 66.17 88.37
N ASP A 100 -20.82 66.63 88.41
CA ASP A 100 -21.89 66.20 87.51
C ASP A 100 -21.56 66.58 86.06
N LYS A 101 -21.01 67.78 85.82
CA LYS A 101 -20.55 68.21 84.49
C LYS A 101 -19.41 67.31 83.98
N ALA A 102 -18.40 67.05 84.81
CA ALA A 102 -17.28 66.18 84.44
C ALA A 102 -17.72 64.73 84.18
N ALA A 103 -18.68 64.21 84.94
CA ALA A 103 -19.26 62.89 84.73
C ALA A 103 -20.02 62.82 83.39
N ASN A 104 -20.85 63.83 83.09
CA ASN A 104 -21.60 63.91 81.84
C ASN A 104 -20.68 64.05 80.62
N GLU A 105 -19.59 64.82 80.73
CA GLU A 105 -18.58 64.92 79.66
C GLU A 105 -17.87 63.58 79.42
N ARG A 106 -17.51 62.84 80.47
CA ARG A 106 -16.92 61.49 80.34
C ARG A 106 -17.88 60.50 79.70
N ILE A 107 -19.17 60.55 80.07
CA ILE A 107 -20.22 59.72 79.46
C ILE A 107 -20.38 60.08 77.97
N ALA A 108 -20.41 61.38 77.63
CA ALA A 108 -20.52 61.82 76.24
C ALA A 108 -19.31 61.39 75.39
N ILE A 109 -18.09 61.44 75.94
CA ILE A 109 -16.88 60.96 75.27
C ILE A 109 -16.97 59.43 75.08
N ALA A 110 -17.31 58.67 76.13
CA ALA A 110 -17.44 57.22 76.05
C ALA A 110 -18.52 56.78 75.05
N GLN A 111 -19.65 57.50 74.99
CA GLN A 111 -20.71 57.26 74.00
C GLN A 111 -20.26 57.60 72.58
N THR A 112 -19.51 58.69 72.40
CA THR A 112 -18.93 59.06 71.10
C THR A 112 -17.93 58.03 70.62
N ASP A 113 -17.04 57.56 71.50
CA ASP A 113 -16.05 56.55 71.17
C ASP A 113 -16.69 55.18 70.91
N ALA A 114 -17.69 54.78 71.70
CA ALA A 114 -18.49 53.59 71.44
C ALA A 114 -19.20 53.67 70.08
N SER A 115 -19.75 54.84 69.72
CA SER A 115 -20.39 55.04 68.42
C SER A 115 -19.39 54.91 67.26
N ARG A 116 -18.19 55.50 67.40
CA ARG A 116 -17.11 55.36 66.41
C ARG A 116 -16.61 53.92 66.28
N GLN A 117 -16.54 53.18 67.38
CA GLN A 117 -16.15 51.76 67.34
C GLN A 117 -17.20 50.92 66.60
N ILE A 118 -18.49 51.16 66.84
CA ILE A 118 -19.57 50.50 66.10
C ILE A 118 -19.48 50.85 64.60
N GLU A 119 -19.27 52.12 64.27
CA GLU A 119 -19.13 52.56 62.87
C GLU A 119 -17.94 51.86 62.18
N ARG A 120 -16.78 51.77 62.84
CA ARG A 120 -15.63 51.01 62.31
C ARG A 120 -15.93 49.53 62.12
N ALA A 121 -16.58 48.89 63.10
CA ALA A 121 -16.93 47.47 63.00
C ALA A 121 -17.94 47.20 61.88
N VAL A 122 -18.88 48.13 61.63
CA VAL A 122 -19.82 48.05 60.50
C VAL A 122 -19.07 48.19 59.18
N LEU A 123 -18.16 49.15 59.05
CA LEU A 123 -17.35 49.33 57.83
C LEU A 123 -16.44 48.12 57.56
N GLU A 124 -15.75 47.58 58.57
CA GLU A 124 -14.94 46.37 58.44
C GLU A 124 -15.77 45.16 58.01
N LYS A 125 -17.00 45.04 58.52
CA LYS A 125 -17.94 44.00 58.10
C LYS A 125 -18.40 44.19 56.65
N GLU A 126 -18.73 45.42 56.25
CA GLU A 126 -19.11 45.73 54.87
C GLU A 126 -17.97 45.43 53.88
N ASP A 127 -16.74 45.79 54.23
CA ASP A 127 -15.57 45.49 53.41
C ASP A 127 -15.29 43.99 53.34
N ALA A 128 -15.42 43.26 54.46
CA ALA A 128 -15.34 41.81 54.47
C ALA A 128 -16.43 41.15 53.60
N GLN A 129 -17.65 41.70 53.60
CA GLN A 129 -18.74 41.22 52.75
C GLN A 129 -18.45 41.46 51.26
N LYS A 130 -17.99 42.65 50.88
CA LYS A 130 -17.59 42.95 49.48
C LYS A 130 -16.47 42.04 49.00
N LEU A 131 -15.48 41.74 49.85
CA LEU A 131 -14.41 40.81 49.52
C LEU A 131 -14.93 39.38 49.28
N ALA A 132 -15.88 38.92 50.11
CA ALA A 132 -16.52 37.62 49.93
C ALA A 132 -17.34 37.56 48.63
N GLU A 133 -18.10 38.60 48.30
CA GLU A 133 -18.85 38.70 47.05
C GLU A 133 -17.92 38.69 45.82
N HIS A 134 -16.81 39.45 45.86
CA HIS A 134 -15.81 39.42 44.80
C HIS A 134 -15.14 38.05 44.64
N ALA A 135 -14.86 37.35 45.75
CA ALA A 135 -14.31 36.00 45.73
C ALA A 135 -15.30 35.01 45.10
N ALA A 136 -16.57 35.06 45.51
CA ALA A 136 -17.63 34.21 44.96
C ALA A 136 -17.84 34.43 43.45
N VAL A 137 -17.79 35.69 42.98
CA VAL A 137 -17.88 36.00 41.54
C VAL A 137 -16.69 35.44 40.77
N ARG A 138 -15.46 35.55 41.31
CA ARG A 138 -14.26 34.97 40.67
C ARG A 138 -14.34 33.45 40.61
N GLU A 139 -14.80 32.82 41.68
CA GLU A 139 -15.00 31.36 41.72
C GLU A 139 -16.06 30.93 40.71
N GLN A 140 -17.22 31.59 40.66
CA GLN A 140 -18.26 31.27 39.69
C GLN A 140 -17.77 31.49 38.25
N THR A 141 -16.97 32.53 38.00
CA THR A 141 -16.37 32.77 36.69
C THR A 141 -15.41 31.63 36.31
N ALA A 142 -14.57 31.19 37.24
CA ALA A 142 -13.66 30.07 37.03
C ALA A 142 -14.42 28.75 36.77
N ILE A 143 -15.51 28.50 37.50
CA ILE A 143 -16.40 27.35 37.28
C ILE A 143 -17.02 27.41 35.87
N ASN A 144 -17.54 28.56 35.47
CA ASN A 144 -18.13 28.72 34.13
C ASN A 144 -17.09 28.51 33.02
N GLN A 145 -15.87 29.01 33.20
CA GLN A 145 -14.77 28.78 32.26
C GLN A 145 -14.41 27.29 32.16
N ALA A 146 -14.28 26.60 33.31
CA ALA A 146 -14.02 25.17 33.33
C ALA A 146 -15.13 24.35 32.65
N GLN A 147 -16.41 24.72 32.84
CA GLN A 147 -17.54 24.07 32.17
C GLN A 147 -17.52 24.27 30.65
N LEU A 148 -17.13 25.46 30.18
CA LEU A 148 -16.97 25.74 28.75
C LEU A 148 -15.81 24.93 28.15
N GLU A 149 -14.68 24.84 28.86
CA GLU A 149 -13.54 24.01 28.45
C GLU A 149 -13.90 22.52 28.40
N ILE A 150 -14.58 22.01 29.43
CA ILE A 150 -15.07 20.63 29.45
C ILE A 150 -16.00 20.38 28.26
N SER A 151 -16.96 21.28 28.00
CA SER A 151 -17.90 21.13 26.87
C SER A 151 -17.16 21.09 25.53
N ARG A 152 -16.18 21.98 25.35
CA ARG A 152 -15.32 21.99 24.15
C ARG A 152 -14.53 20.70 24.00
N LEU A 153 -13.96 20.18 25.09
CA LEU A 153 -13.22 18.92 25.07
C LEU A 153 -14.14 17.73 24.76
N VAL A 154 -15.35 17.70 25.31
CA VAL A 154 -16.36 16.66 25.02
C VAL A 154 -16.74 16.67 23.54
N GLU A 155 -16.96 17.85 22.95
CA GLU A 155 -17.21 17.98 21.51
C GLU A 155 -16.03 17.46 20.67
N GLN A 156 -14.80 17.84 21.03
CA GLN A 156 -13.60 17.37 20.33
C GLN A 156 -13.43 15.86 20.42
N VAL A 157 -13.62 15.27 21.60
CA VAL A 157 -13.56 13.81 21.80
C VAL A 157 -14.63 13.11 20.97
N THR A 158 -15.85 13.66 20.91
CA THR A 158 -16.93 13.10 20.10
C THR A 158 -16.60 13.14 18.61
N GLN A 159 -16.04 14.25 18.12
CA GLN A 159 -15.58 14.37 16.72
C GLN A 159 -14.47 13.35 16.41
N LEU A 160 -13.50 13.19 17.31
CA LEU A 160 -12.43 12.19 17.15
C LEU A 160 -12.96 10.76 17.16
N GLN A 161 -13.97 10.45 17.98
CA GLN A 161 -14.60 9.13 17.96
C GLN A 161 -15.32 8.87 16.64
N GLN A 162 -16.02 9.87 16.08
CA GLN A 162 -16.69 9.75 14.78
C GLN A 162 -15.69 9.55 13.65
N THR A 163 -14.58 10.28 13.62
CA THR A 163 -13.53 10.09 12.61
C THR A 163 -12.84 8.73 12.76
N LEU A 164 -12.62 8.26 13.98
CA LEU A 164 -12.09 6.92 14.24
C LEU A 164 -13.04 5.82 13.74
N LEU A 165 -14.35 5.97 13.96
CA LEU A 165 -15.35 5.02 13.46
C LEU A 165 -15.41 5.02 11.92
N ALA A 166 -15.38 6.20 11.28
CA ALA A 166 -15.37 6.31 9.83
C ALA A 166 -14.12 5.65 9.22
N THR A 167 -12.94 5.96 9.73
CA THR A 167 -11.67 5.36 9.27
C THR A 167 -11.61 3.85 9.56
N SER A 168 -12.18 3.39 10.68
CA SER A 168 -12.32 1.95 10.95
C SER A 168 -13.22 1.26 9.94
N SER A 169 -14.33 1.89 9.54
CA SER A 169 -15.25 1.34 8.54
C SER A 169 -14.61 1.27 7.15
N GLU A 170 -13.83 2.30 6.78
CA GLU A 170 -13.06 2.35 5.55
C GLU A 170 -11.98 1.26 5.54
N ASN A 171 -11.24 1.11 6.64
CA ASN A 171 -10.24 0.04 6.79
C ASN A 171 -10.85 -1.37 6.68
N ALA A 172 -12.07 -1.57 7.21
CA ALA A 172 -12.77 -2.85 7.06
C ALA A 172 -13.16 -3.12 5.61
N ALA A 173 -13.68 -2.11 4.90
CA ALA A 173 -14.01 -2.22 3.48
C ALA A 173 -12.77 -2.49 2.62
N LEU A 174 -11.63 -1.85 2.93
CA LEU A 174 -10.35 -2.10 2.25
C LEU A 174 -9.86 -3.54 2.46
N ARG A 175 -9.99 -4.09 3.67
CA ARG A 175 -9.65 -5.50 3.94
C ARG A 175 -10.52 -6.46 3.14
N GLN A 176 -11.83 -6.22 3.12
CA GLN A 176 -12.76 -7.03 2.32
C GLN A 176 -12.44 -6.92 0.82
N GLY A 177 -12.10 -5.72 0.33
CA GLY A 177 -11.63 -5.51 -1.04
C GLY A 177 -10.35 -6.30 -1.36
N ALA A 178 -9.38 -6.30 -0.45
CA ALA A 178 -8.14 -7.05 -0.60
C ALA A 178 -8.37 -8.57 -0.62
N GLU A 179 -9.26 -9.09 0.23
CA GLU A 179 -9.64 -10.50 0.25
C GLU A 179 -10.29 -10.94 -1.07
N LEU A 180 -11.19 -10.12 -1.62
CA LEU A 180 -11.82 -10.38 -2.92
C LEU A 180 -10.80 -10.38 -4.08
N VAL A 181 -9.86 -9.45 -4.06
CA VAL A 181 -8.77 -9.43 -5.06
C VAL A 181 -7.89 -10.67 -4.93
N ASN A 182 -7.58 -11.09 -3.70
CA ASN A 182 -6.80 -12.31 -3.48
C ASN A 182 -7.54 -13.56 -3.97
N SER A 183 -8.85 -13.69 -3.69
CA SER A 183 -9.63 -14.83 -4.20
C SER A 183 -9.70 -14.84 -5.73
N GLN A 184 -9.87 -13.67 -6.35
CA GLN A 184 -9.84 -13.55 -7.82
C GLN A 184 -8.48 -13.92 -8.41
N ALA A 185 -7.38 -13.54 -7.75
CA ALA A 185 -6.04 -13.90 -8.18
C ALA A 185 -5.79 -15.42 -8.08
N GLU A 186 -6.30 -16.07 -7.02
CA GLU A 186 -6.23 -17.52 -6.86
C GLU A 186 -7.04 -18.25 -7.94
N ASP A 187 -8.25 -17.79 -8.25
CA ASP A 187 -9.08 -18.36 -9.31
C ASP A 187 -8.43 -18.19 -10.69
N ALA A 188 -7.86 -17.00 -10.98
CA ALA A 188 -7.10 -16.78 -12.20
C ALA A 188 -5.88 -17.71 -12.30
N ARG A 189 -5.17 -17.95 -11.19
CA ARG A 189 -4.05 -18.89 -11.14
C ARG A 189 -4.49 -20.33 -11.41
N ARG A 190 -5.64 -20.76 -10.87
CA ARG A 190 -6.22 -22.08 -11.16
C ARG A 190 -6.56 -22.23 -12.64
N LEU A 191 -7.22 -21.23 -13.23
CA LEU A 191 -7.55 -21.24 -14.66
C LEU A 191 -6.30 -21.32 -15.54
N LEU A 192 -5.23 -20.61 -15.19
CA LEU A 192 -3.95 -20.69 -15.90
C LEU A 192 -3.30 -22.07 -15.78
N LEU A 193 -3.31 -22.68 -14.58
CA LEU A 193 -2.80 -24.03 -14.38
C LEU A 193 -3.59 -25.07 -15.20
N ASP A 194 -4.93 -24.96 -15.21
CA ASP A 194 -5.80 -25.82 -16.01
C ASP A 194 -5.55 -25.63 -17.51
N ALA A 195 -5.40 -24.39 -17.98
CA ALA A 195 -5.08 -24.09 -19.37
C ALA A 195 -3.72 -24.65 -19.77
N ASN A 196 -2.73 -24.58 -18.88
CA ASN A 196 -1.41 -25.15 -19.11
C ASN A 196 -1.46 -26.67 -19.17
N ALA A 197 -2.17 -27.32 -18.24
CA ALA A 197 -2.36 -28.77 -18.25
C ALA A 197 -3.08 -29.27 -19.52
N ARG A 198 -4.08 -28.52 -20.01
CA ARG A 198 -4.73 -28.81 -21.30
C ARG A 198 -3.76 -28.66 -22.47
N SER A 199 -2.91 -27.63 -22.45
CA SER A 199 -1.90 -27.42 -23.49
C SER A 199 -0.88 -28.55 -23.51
N ASP A 200 -0.40 -28.98 -22.35
CA ASP A 200 0.51 -30.12 -22.21
C ASP A 200 -0.14 -31.42 -22.73
N ALA A 201 -1.41 -31.66 -22.41
CA ALA A 201 -2.16 -32.81 -22.93
C ALA A 201 -2.30 -32.78 -24.47
N VAL A 202 -2.54 -31.60 -25.05
CA VAL A 202 -2.57 -31.42 -26.52
C VAL A 202 -1.20 -31.70 -27.12
N LEU A 203 -0.13 -31.18 -26.52
CA LEU A 203 1.23 -31.42 -27.00
C LEU A 203 1.60 -32.91 -26.95
N GLN A 204 1.25 -33.62 -25.87
CA GLN A 204 1.45 -35.06 -25.76
C GLN A 204 0.64 -35.83 -26.82
N SER A 205 -0.61 -35.44 -27.06
CA SER A 205 -1.46 -36.05 -28.10
C SER A 205 -0.88 -35.83 -29.51
N LEU A 206 -0.37 -34.63 -29.80
CA LEU A 206 0.29 -34.32 -31.07
C LEU A 206 1.60 -35.10 -31.23
N GLN A 207 2.39 -35.25 -30.16
CA GLN A 207 3.60 -36.07 -30.17
C GLN A 207 3.28 -37.55 -30.43
N ALA A 208 2.23 -38.09 -29.81
CA ALA A 208 1.77 -39.45 -30.04
C ALA A 208 1.30 -39.64 -31.49
N THR A 209 0.51 -38.71 -32.02
CA THR A 209 0.05 -38.73 -33.42
C THR A 209 1.22 -38.66 -34.40
N LEU A 210 2.21 -37.80 -34.13
CA LEU A 210 3.40 -37.69 -34.96
C LEU A 210 4.25 -38.97 -34.94
N ALA A 211 4.33 -39.64 -33.79
CA ALA A 211 5.01 -40.92 -33.68
C ALA A 211 4.29 -42.01 -34.50
N ASP A 212 2.95 -42.06 -34.44
CA ASP A 212 2.16 -42.99 -35.23
C ASP A 212 2.30 -42.73 -36.74
N GLU A 213 2.18 -41.48 -37.20
CA GLU A 213 2.38 -41.13 -38.61
C GLU A 213 3.79 -41.48 -39.12
N ARG A 214 4.83 -41.30 -38.29
CA ARG A 214 6.19 -41.72 -38.63
C ARG A 214 6.28 -43.23 -38.80
N GLU A 215 5.63 -44.01 -37.96
CA GLU A 215 5.63 -45.46 -38.07
C GLU A 215 4.82 -45.93 -39.28
N GLN A 216 3.65 -45.32 -39.53
CA GLN A 216 2.88 -45.57 -40.73
C GLN A 216 3.68 -45.23 -42.00
N HIS A 217 4.45 -44.14 -42.00
CA HIS A 217 5.31 -43.79 -43.12
C HIS A 217 6.37 -44.88 -43.39
N LYS A 218 7.06 -45.36 -42.35
CA LYS A 218 8.01 -46.48 -42.50
C LYS A 218 7.34 -47.73 -43.06
N ILE A 219 6.12 -48.05 -42.62
CA ILE A 219 5.36 -49.18 -43.14
C ILE A 219 5.01 -48.97 -44.62
N ARG A 220 4.59 -47.77 -45.01
CA ARG A 220 4.30 -47.43 -46.43
C ARG A 220 5.56 -47.52 -47.29
N GLU A 221 6.71 -47.05 -46.81
CA GLU A 221 8.01 -47.17 -47.48
C GLU A 221 8.46 -48.63 -47.61
N ALA A 222 8.31 -49.44 -46.56
CA ALA A 222 8.63 -50.86 -46.62
C ALA A 222 7.76 -51.59 -47.64
N ARG A 223 6.45 -51.32 -47.66
CA ARG A 223 5.51 -51.89 -48.64
C ARG A 223 5.83 -51.46 -50.07
N SER A 224 6.15 -50.19 -50.31
CA SER A 224 6.51 -49.73 -51.64
C SER A 224 7.84 -50.36 -52.09
N SER A 225 8.84 -50.44 -51.20
CA SER A 225 10.11 -51.12 -51.46
C SER A 225 9.90 -52.60 -51.83
N GLU A 226 9.03 -53.30 -51.10
CA GLU A 226 8.68 -54.70 -51.39
C GLU A 226 7.97 -54.84 -52.74
N GLN A 227 7.04 -53.94 -53.07
CA GLN A 227 6.38 -53.90 -54.37
C GLN A 227 7.38 -53.70 -55.52
N TYR A 228 8.31 -52.75 -55.39
CA TYR A 228 9.36 -52.53 -56.39
C TYR A 228 10.29 -53.74 -56.51
N ALA A 229 10.66 -54.38 -55.39
CA ALA A 229 11.45 -55.61 -55.40
C ALA A 229 10.70 -56.77 -56.08
N GLY A 230 9.39 -56.87 -55.90
CA GLY A 230 8.53 -57.83 -56.59
C GLY A 230 8.45 -57.58 -58.10
N LEU A 231 8.21 -56.33 -58.51
CA LEU A 231 8.19 -55.94 -59.93
C LEU A 231 9.54 -56.20 -60.61
N ASN A 232 10.65 -55.87 -59.96
CA ASN A 232 11.99 -56.15 -60.49
C ASN A 232 12.25 -57.65 -60.65
N ARG A 233 11.76 -58.50 -59.74
CA ARG A 233 11.82 -59.96 -59.89
C ARG A 233 11.03 -60.44 -61.10
N VAL A 234 9.80 -59.97 -61.27
CA VAL A 234 8.94 -60.35 -62.42
C VAL A 234 9.57 -59.90 -63.74
N LEU A 235 10.03 -58.64 -63.82
CA LEU A 235 10.71 -58.13 -65.00
C LEU A 235 12.01 -58.90 -65.28
N GLY A 236 12.80 -59.19 -64.25
CA GLY A 236 14.01 -60.02 -64.38
C GLY A 236 13.70 -61.41 -64.93
N GLN A 237 12.63 -62.05 -64.45
CA GLN A 237 12.18 -63.34 -64.96
C GLN A 237 11.72 -63.24 -66.41
N GLN A 238 10.92 -62.24 -66.77
CA GLN A 238 10.45 -62.03 -68.15
C GLN A 238 11.62 -61.81 -69.11
N VAL A 239 12.63 -61.04 -68.72
CA VAL A 239 13.84 -60.83 -69.53
C VAL A 239 14.61 -62.14 -69.69
N SER A 240 14.72 -62.96 -68.64
CA SER A 240 15.35 -64.29 -68.71
C SER A 240 14.58 -65.24 -69.63
N ASP A 241 13.25 -65.30 -69.52
CA ASP A 241 12.39 -66.11 -70.38
C ASP A 241 12.45 -65.67 -71.84
N LEU A 242 12.46 -64.36 -72.11
CA LEU A 242 12.64 -63.82 -73.46
C LEU A 242 14.02 -64.18 -74.03
N LYS A 243 15.07 -64.11 -73.20
CA LYS A 243 16.43 -64.51 -73.61
C LYS A 243 16.48 -65.99 -74.01
N THR A 244 15.91 -66.88 -73.19
CA THR A 244 15.89 -68.32 -73.50
C THR A 244 15.07 -68.63 -74.75
N LYS A 245 13.93 -67.94 -74.96
CA LYS A 245 13.15 -68.04 -76.21
C LYS A 245 13.94 -67.57 -77.43
N ASN A 246 14.67 -66.45 -77.33
CA ASN A 246 15.53 -65.98 -78.41
C ASN A 246 16.63 -66.98 -78.73
N GLU A 247 17.32 -67.53 -77.73
CA GLU A 247 18.34 -68.58 -77.95
C GLU A 247 17.74 -69.84 -78.62
N ALA A 248 16.52 -70.22 -78.28
CA ALA A 248 15.83 -71.34 -78.91
C ALA A 248 15.45 -71.02 -80.38
N LEU A 249 14.96 -69.82 -80.66
CA LEU A 249 14.65 -69.36 -82.02
C LEU A 249 15.90 -69.27 -82.89
N GLU A 250 17.02 -68.78 -82.34
CA GLU A 250 18.31 -68.76 -83.04
C GLU A 250 18.77 -70.17 -83.42
N LYS A 251 18.64 -71.14 -82.50
CA LYS A 251 18.94 -72.55 -82.79
C LYS A 251 18.03 -73.12 -83.88
N GLN A 252 16.73 -72.81 -83.84
CA GLN A 252 15.78 -73.24 -84.88
C GLN A 252 16.11 -72.62 -86.24
N LEU A 253 16.45 -71.34 -86.30
CA LEU A 253 16.89 -70.65 -87.51
C LEU A 253 18.15 -71.27 -88.08
N LEU A 254 19.13 -71.59 -87.23
CA LEU A 254 20.37 -72.25 -87.66
C LEU A 254 20.08 -73.62 -88.25
N LYS A 255 19.22 -74.41 -87.62
CA LYS A 255 18.81 -75.74 -88.11
C LYS A 255 18.08 -75.64 -89.46
N ALA A 256 17.09 -74.74 -89.56
CA ALA A 256 16.36 -74.52 -90.81
C ALA A 256 17.28 -74.06 -91.95
N ARG A 257 18.29 -73.23 -91.63
CA ARG A 257 19.32 -72.83 -92.60
C ARG A 257 20.18 -74.01 -93.05
N GLN A 258 20.63 -74.86 -92.14
CA GLN A 258 21.38 -76.08 -92.48
C GLN A 258 20.56 -77.04 -93.36
N GLU A 259 19.27 -77.22 -93.06
CA GLU A 259 18.36 -78.03 -93.87
C GLU A 259 18.14 -77.44 -95.27
N ALA A 260 17.97 -76.12 -95.36
CA ALA A 260 17.88 -75.41 -96.63
C ALA A 260 19.17 -75.53 -97.45
N ASP A 261 20.34 -75.31 -96.84
CA ASP A 261 21.65 -75.44 -97.48
C ASP A 261 21.90 -76.89 -97.94
N ALA A 262 21.50 -77.89 -97.16
CA ALA A 262 21.58 -79.30 -97.55
C ALA A 262 20.67 -79.63 -98.75
N THR A 263 19.45 -79.09 -98.76
CA THR A 263 18.50 -79.27 -99.87
C THR A 263 18.97 -78.57 -101.14
N VAL A 264 19.46 -77.33 -101.02
CA VAL A 264 20.07 -76.62 -102.15
C VAL A 264 21.30 -77.39 -102.63
N GLY A 265 22.14 -77.88 -101.73
CA GLY A 265 23.29 -78.70 -102.03
C GLY A 265 22.93 -80.00 -102.78
N SER A 266 21.84 -80.67 -102.41
CA SER A 266 21.38 -81.88 -103.12
C SER A 266 20.81 -81.54 -104.49
N VAL A 267 19.95 -80.52 -104.59
CA VAL A 267 19.36 -80.08 -105.87
C VAL A 267 20.43 -79.64 -106.86
N VAL A 268 21.43 -78.87 -106.40
CA VAL A 268 22.56 -78.45 -107.24
C VAL A 268 23.39 -79.66 -107.68
N ARG A 269 23.64 -80.62 -106.77
CA ARG A 269 24.38 -81.85 -107.11
C ARG A 269 23.63 -82.72 -108.10
N ASP A 270 22.32 -82.90 -107.93
CA ASP A 270 21.47 -83.65 -108.85
C ASP A 270 21.41 -82.98 -110.23
N ALA A 271 21.33 -81.64 -110.27
CA ALA A 271 21.39 -80.88 -111.51
C ALA A 271 22.76 -81.03 -112.21
N ILE A 272 23.87 -81.00 -111.46
CA ILE A 272 25.21 -81.25 -112.00
C ILE A 272 25.30 -82.67 -112.56
N ASN A 273 24.84 -83.67 -111.82
CA ASN A 273 24.86 -85.06 -112.26
C ASN A 273 24.01 -85.26 -113.53
N ALA A 274 22.80 -84.68 -113.58
CA ALA A 274 21.95 -84.74 -114.76
C ALA A 274 22.59 -84.06 -115.98
N LEU A 275 23.26 -82.92 -115.80
CA LEU A 275 24.03 -82.26 -116.86
C LEU A 275 25.23 -83.10 -117.30
N SER A 276 25.94 -83.74 -116.37
CA SER A 276 27.04 -84.67 -116.67
C SER A 276 26.54 -85.89 -117.45
N ASP A 277 25.39 -86.47 -117.08
CA ASP A 277 24.78 -87.58 -117.80
C ASP A 277 24.33 -87.17 -119.20
N GLN A 278 23.74 -85.97 -119.35
CA GLN A 278 23.42 -85.40 -120.66
C GLN A 278 24.67 -85.19 -121.52
N LEU A 279 25.77 -84.71 -120.93
CA LEU A 279 27.05 -84.54 -121.62
C LEU A 279 27.59 -85.89 -122.10
N ASN A 280 27.56 -86.92 -121.25
CA ASN A 280 28.00 -88.28 -121.59
C ASN A 280 27.13 -88.89 -122.70
N GLN A 281 25.81 -88.72 -122.64
CA GLN A 281 24.90 -89.15 -123.70
C GLN A 281 25.16 -88.43 -125.03
N ASN A 282 25.48 -87.14 -124.98
CA ASN A 282 25.86 -86.39 -126.18
C ASN A 282 27.23 -86.82 -126.72
N ALA A 283 28.19 -87.13 -125.85
CA ALA A 283 29.46 -87.72 -126.25
C ALA A 283 29.26 -89.07 -126.95
N SER A 284 28.45 -89.98 -126.38
CA SER A 284 28.14 -91.27 -127.01
C SER A 284 27.36 -91.13 -128.32
N ARG A 285 26.46 -90.14 -128.42
CA ARG A 285 25.77 -89.81 -129.69
C ARG A 285 26.73 -89.26 -130.73
N SER A 286 27.69 -88.43 -130.32
CA SER A 286 28.74 -87.90 -131.19
C SER A 286 29.64 -89.03 -131.68
N GLU A 287 30.07 -89.95 -130.80
CA GLU A 287 30.80 -91.16 -131.18
C GLU A 287 30.01 -92.05 -132.13
N ALA A 288 28.72 -92.27 -131.87
CA ALA A 288 27.85 -93.01 -132.78
C ALA A 288 27.68 -92.31 -134.13
N SER A 289 27.63 -90.98 -134.14
CA SER A 289 27.56 -90.17 -135.37
C SER A 289 28.88 -90.25 -136.15
N LEU A 290 30.02 -90.20 -135.45
CA LEU A 290 31.35 -90.39 -136.06
C LEU A 290 31.50 -91.81 -136.62
N ALA A 291 31.04 -92.82 -135.91
CA ALA A 291 31.01 -94.20 -136.40
C ALA A 291 30.09 -94.37 -137.61
N ALA A 292 28.94 -93.68 -137.64
CA ALA A 292 28.05 -93.65 -138.80
C ALA A 292 28.70 -92.94 -140.00
N ILE A 293 29.41 -91.83 -139.77
CA ILE A 293 30.20 -91.15 -140.82
C ILE A 293 31.31 -92.05 -141.34
N ASP A 294 32.00 -92.81 -140.48
CA ASP A 294 33.02 -93.79 -140.89
C ASP A 294 32.40 -94.94 -141.71
N LEU A 295 31.20 -95.40 -141.35
CA LEU A 295 30.42 -96.38 -142.11
C LEU A 295 29.99 -95.84 -143.48
N ILE A 296 29.53 -94.58 -143.56
CA ILE A 296 29.19 -93.92 -144.82
C ILE A 296 30.45 -93.72 -145.68
N ALA A 297 31.57 -93.30 -145.09
CA ALA A 297 32.83 -93.16 -145.80
C ALA A 297 33.32 -94.51 -146.36
N LYS A 298 33.19 -95.60 -145.60
CA LYS A 298 33.47 -96.96 -146.07
C LYS A 298 32.51 -97.42 -147.16
N SER A 299 31.22 -97.08 -147.05
CA SER A 299 30.20 -97.33 -148.07
C SER A 299 30.53 -96.61 -149.38
N MET A 300 30.84 -95.31 -149.31
CA MET A 300 31.21 -94.50 -150.48
C MET A 300 32.52 -94.98 -151.12
N LEU A 301 33.51 -95.41 -150.32
CA LEU A 301 34.72 -96.04 -150.84
C LEU A 301 34.43 -97.36 -151.55
N ASN A 302 33.48 -98.16 -151.05
CA ASN A 302 33.05 -99.38 -151.72
C ASN A 302 32.24 -99.10 -153.00
N GLU A 303 31.41 -98.07 -153.02
CA GLU A 303 30.69 -97.61 -154.23
C GLU A 303 31.66 -97.05 -155.28
N MET A 304 32.67 -96.26 -154.89
CA MET A 304 33.72 -95.81 -155.81
C MET A 304 34.55 -96.98 -156.34
N ARG A 305 34.76 -98.03 -155.53
CA ARG A 305 35.44 -99.26 -155.97
C ARG A 305 34.57 -100.09 -156.93
N ALA A 306 33.25 -100.07 -156.76
CA ALA A 306 32.30 -100.72 -157.67
C ALA A 306 32.14 -99.94 -159.00
N ALA A 307 32.21 -98.61 -158.96
CA ALA A 307 32.12 -97.74 -160.13
C ALA A 307 33.34 -97.81 -161.07
N LEU A 308 34.49 -98.30 -160.60
CA LEU A 308 35.69 -98.48 -161.43
C LEU A 308 35.76 -99.83 -162.17
N LEU A 309 34.82 -100.75 -161.93
CA LEU A 309 34.87 -102.13 -162.45
C LEU A 309 33.83 -102.47 -163.53
N ASN A 310 32.95 -101.54 -163.93
CA ASN A 310 32.00 -101.78 -165.03
C ASN A 310 31.83 -100.52 -165.88
N ASP A 311 32.45 -100.58 -167.04
CA ASP A 311 32.47 -99.59 -168.10
C ASP A 311 31.40 -99.94 -169.16
N GLY A 312 30.69 -98.92 -169.65
CA GLY A 312 30.00 -98.94 -170.94
C GLY A 312 28.52 -99.34 -170.99
N THR A 313 27.60 -98.39 -170.74
CA THR A 313 26.49 -98.06 -171.68
C THR A 313 25.92 -96.66 -171.40
N VAL A 314 25.72 -95.92 -172.48
CA VAL A 314 25.28 -94.52 -172.60
C VAL A 314 23.80 -94.46 -173.00
N HIS A 315 23.02 -93.55 -172.40
CA HIS A 315 22.01 -92.62 -172.98
C HIS A 315 21.10 -92.08 -171.85
N GLU A 316 21.15 -90.78 -171.52
CA GLU A 316 20.19 -89.70 -171.93
C GLU A 316 18.81 -89.84 -171.27
N THR A 317 18.17 -88.91 -170.52
CA THR A 317 18.12 -87.44 -170.36
C THR A 317 17.45 -87.15 -168.99
N GLY A 318 17.83 -86.18 -168.13
CA GLY A 318 17.48 -84.73 -168.18
C GLY A 318 15.98 -84.46 -167.89
N ALA A 319 15.48 -83.55 -167.04
CA ALA A 319 15.99 -82.58 -166.08
C ALA A 319 14.77 -81.95 -165.35
N ASN A 320 14.87 -81.58 -164.08
CA ASN A 320 14.50 -80.21 -163.64
C ASN A 320 14.90 -79.93 -162.18
N ARG A 321 15.77 -78.93 -162.06
CA ARG A 321 16.22 -78.26 -160.83
C ARG A 321 15.32 -77.05 -160.54
N LYS A 322 15.31 -76.62 -159.28
CA LYS A 322 15.58 -75.23 -158.83
C LYS A 322 15.68 -75.26 -157.30
N ASP A 323 16.88 -75.22 -156.74
CA ASP A 323 17.63 -74.01 -156.31
C ASP A 323 17.01 -73.42 -155.02
N ALA A 324 17.56 -73.65 -153.82
CA ALA A 324 18.82 -73.18 -153.23
C ALA A 324 18.76 -71.75 -152.66
N GLN A 325 19.38 -71.62 -151.47
CA GLN A 325 19.89 -70.42 -150.74
C GLN A 325 19.13 -70.11 -149.43
N ALA A 326 19.71 -70.40 -148.26
CA ALA A 326 20.83 -69.69 -147.58
C ALA A 326 20.37 -68.37 -146.93
N GLY A 327 20.46 -68.30 -145.59
CA GLY A 327 20.21 -67.06 -144.86
C GLY A 327 20.03 -67.22 -143.34
N VAL A 328 21.13 -67.19 -142.61
CA VAL A 328 21.27 -66.80 -141.18
C VAL A 328 22.04 -65.45 -141.20
N PRO A 329 22.09 -64.52 -140.20
CA PRO A 329 21.44 -64.35 -138.86
C PRO A 329 20.92 -62.91 -138.55
N ARG A 330 20.24 -62.68 -137.40
CA ARG A 330 20.65 -61.76 -136.26
C ARG A 330 19.49 -61.20 -135.40
N ALA A 331 19.62 -61.48 -134.10
CA ALA A 331 19.36 -60.71 -132.86
C ALA A 331 18.55 -59.38 -132.82
N ARG A 332 17.66 -59.27 -131.81
CA ARG A 332 17.47 -58.17 -130.81
C ARG A 332 16.33 -58.57 -129.83
N ILE A 333 16.57 -58.77 -128.53
CA ILE A 333 16.48 -57.82 -127.38
C ILE A 333 15.18 -56.99 -127.33
N SER A 334 14.31 -57.31 -126.36
CA SER A 334 13.54 -56.38 -125.50
C SER A 334 12.92 -57.18 -124.34
N GLN A 335 13.40 -57.00 -123.11
CA GLN A 335 12.85 -56.11 -122.07
C GLN A 335 11.42 -56.45 -121.59
N ASP A 336 11.37 -57.19 -120.48
CA ASP A 336 10.95 -56.71 -119.16
C ASP A 336 9.64 -55.90 -119.03
N ARG A 337 8.65 -56.49 -118.35
CA ARG A 337 8.12 -56.02 -117.05
C ARG A 337 6.85 -56.77 -116.67
N SER A 338 6.98 -57.63 -115.66
CA SER A 338 5.86 -58.26 -114.97
C SER A 338 5.17 -57.28 -114.02
N ARG A 339 3.84 -57.39 -114.03
CA ARG A 339 2.84 -56.64 -113.27
C ARG A 339 2.34 -57.53 -112.11
N THR A 340 1.62 -56.92 -111.16
CA THR A 340 0.77 -57.50 -110.07
C THR A 340 1.47 -57.70 -108.71
N THR A 341 1.25 -56.92 -107.63
CA THR A 341 0.10 -56.51 -106.78
C THR A 341 -0.11 -57.39 -105.53
N ARG A 342 0.04 -56.78 -104.33
CA ARG A 342 -0.72 -56.95 -103.05
C ARG A 342 0.13 -56.31 -101.93
N LYS A 343 -0.25 -55.24 -101.22
CA LYS A 343 -1.44 -54.88 -100.42
C LYS A 343 -1.63 -55.81 -99.20
N GLU A 344 -1.40 -55.23 -98.01
CA GLU A 344 -1.98 -55.47 -96.66
C GLU A 344 -0.89 -55.16 -95.61
N GLU A 345 -1.01 -54.11 -94.79
CA GLU A 345 -1.96 -53.78 -93.71
C GLU A 345 -1.40 -54.12 -92.30
N ARG A 346 -1.38 -53.06 -91.47
CA ARG A 346 -1.56 -53.01 -90.00
C ARG A 346 -0.40 -53.36 -89.07
N GLY A 347 -0.29 -52.51 -88.05
CA GLY A 347 0.39 -52.75 -86.78
C GLY A 347 0.90 -51.47 -86.16
#